data_AF-A0A8J6H4S2-F1
#
_entry.id   AF-A0A8J6H4S2-F1
#
_cell.length_a   1.000
_cell.length_b   1.000
_cell.length_c   1.000
_cell.angle_alpha   90.00
_cell.angle_beta   90.00
_cell.angle_gamma   90.00
#
_symmetry.space_group_name_H-M   'P 1'
#
loop_
_entity.id
_entity.type
_entity.pdbx_description
1 polymer ?
#
loop_
_entity_poly.entity_id
_entity_poly.type
_entity_poly.pdbx_seq_one_letter_code
_entity_poly.pdbx_strand_id
1 'polypeptide(L)'
;MQLKYHSAAQEKGIYIIGACGVDCIPTDLGVAFLQQKFTGTLNSVDIYLELWEEGEKTPGPAINYGTWESAVYILAHVKELKTLRRQLFTTPLPNFKPKLEANGGLFSHEHPSEEKIEAFWFSATLYGEGWKESLLDANDPYVIPVDRALCAKVKGRNPAYGSTCVCLVLSAITLITESDKMPPGGGVYPPGFAFAKTSLVEQLNENGVTFEIVFEKDLHFPKH
;
A
#
# COMPACT_ATOMS: atom_id res chain seq x y z
N MET A 1 -4.03 -7.79 -16.06
CA MET A 1 -3.71 -9.08 -15.40
C MET A 1 -4.95 -9.72 -14.78
N GLN A 2 -5.59 -9.08 -13.80
CA GLN A 2 -6.74 -9.66 -13.09
C GLN A 2 -7.91 -10.07 -14.00
N LEU A 3 -8.43 -9.17 -14.84
CA LEU A 3 -9.56 -9.46 -15.77
C LEU A 3 -9.32 -10.66 -16.69
N LYS A 4 -8.06 -10.91 -17.07
CA LYS A 4 -7.71 -11.90 -18.08
C LYS A 4 -7.30 -13.24 -17.48
N TYR A 5 -6.65 -13.23 -16.31
CA TYR A 5 -5.94 -14.41 -15.81
C TYR A 5 -6.43 -14.90 -14.45
N HIS A 6 -7.35 -14.21 -13.77
CA HIS A 6 -7.80 -14.62 -12.43
C HIS A 6 -8.37 -16.06 -12.40
N SER A 7 -9.37 -16.37 -13.24
CA SER A 7 -9.98 -17.70 -13.28
C SER A 7 -9.00 -18.78 -13.73
N ALA A 8 -8.20 -18.52 -14.78
CA ALA A 8 -7.21 -19.49 -15.26
C ALA A 8 -6.09 -19.77 -14.23
N ALA A 9 -5.72 -18.75 -13.45
CA ALA A 9 -4.77 -18.92 -12.35
C ALA A 9 -5.40 -19.71 -11.20
N GLN A 10 -6.68 -19.50 -10.90
CA GLN A 10 -7.42 -20.28 -9.91
C GLN A 10 -7.53 -21.76 -10.28
N GLU A 11 -7.96 -22.06 -11.51
CA GLU A 11 -8.10 -23.43 -12.01
C GLU A 11 -6.79 -24.23 -11.91
N LYS A 12 -5.65 -23.55 -11.99
CA LYS A 12 -4.31 -24.16 -11.93
C LYS A 12 -3.65 -24.07 -10.55
N GLY A 13 -4.31 -23.46 -9.55
CA GLY A 13 -3.72 -23.21 -8.24
C GLY A 13 -2.49 -22.29 -8.27
N ILE A 14 -2.38 -21.43 -9.29
CA ILE A 14 -1.24 -20.50 -9.47
C ILE A 14 -1.59 -19.16 -8.82
N TYR A 15 -0.67 -18.63 -8.01
CA TYR A 15 -0.78 -17.27 -7.51
C TYR A 15 -0.06 -16.29 -8.41
N ILE A 16 -0.74 -15.19 -8.73
CA ILE A 16 -0.15 -14.05 -9.42
C ILE A 16 -0.38 -12.83 -8.52
N ILE A 17 0.66 -12.44 -7.79
CA ILE A 17 0.61 -11.30 -6.90
C ILE A 17 1.31 -10.15 -7.61
N GLY A 18 0.52 -9.13 -7.96
CA GLY A 18 1.06 -7.94 -8.62
C GLY A 18 1.74 -7.02 -7.62
N ALA A 19 2.83 -6.39 -8.04
CA ALA A 19 3.44 -5.27 -7.33
C ALA A 19 3.92 -5.57 -5.89
N CYS A 20 4.82 -6.53 -5.73
CA CYS A 20 5.46 -6.81 -4.42
C CYS A 20 6.67 -5.88 -4.12
N GLY A 21 6.65 -4.64 -4.61
CA GLY A 21 7.68 -3.62 -4.36
C GLY A 21 7.28 -2.61 -3.29
N VAL A 22 8.16 -1.66 -2.98
CA VAL A 22 7.95 -0.64 -1.92
C VAL A 22 6.80 0.34 -2.23
N ASP A 23 6.40 0.49 -3.49
CA ASP A 23 5.26 1.36 -3.81
C ASP A 23 3.91 0.74 -3.39
N CYS A 24 3.86 -0.58 -3.18
CA CYS A 24 2.63 -1.34 -3.02
C CYS A 24 2.59 -2.15 -1.72
N ILE A 25 3.70 -2.71 -1.27
CA ILE A 25 3.74 -3.47 -0.01
C ILE A 25 3.43 -2.57 1.19
N PRO A 26 4.16 -1.48 1.46
CA PRO A 26 3.85 -0.54 2.54
C PRO A 26 2.43 0.03 2.53
N THR A 27 1.87 0.28 1.35
CA THR A 27 0.53 0.86 1.23
C THR A 27 -0.57 -0.20 1.38
N ASP A 28 -0.46 -1.32 0.68
CA ASP A 28 -1.50 -2.35 0.63
C ASP A 28 -1.47 -3.28 1.85
N LEU A 29 -0.28 -3.75 2.27
CA LEU A 29 -0.14 -4.40 3.59
C LEU A 29 -0.37 -3.40 4.72
N GLY A 30 -0.06 -2.12 4.54
CA GLY A 30 -0.35 -1.10 5.54
C GLY A 30 -1.84 -1.00 5.82
N VAL A 31 -2.68 -1.03 4.79
CA VAL A 31 -4.15 -1.05 4.93
C VAL A 31 -4.60 -2.34 5.62
N ALA A 32 -4.08 -3.50 5.20
CA ALA A 32 -4.43 -4.78 5.83
C ALA A 32 -4.03 -4.81 7.32
N PHE A 33 -2.83 -4.33 7.64
CA PHE A 33 -2.31 -4.20 9.00
C PHE A 33 -3.19 -3.26 9.84
N LEU A 34 -3.52 -2.08 9.31
CA LEU A 34 -4.39 -1.12 10.00
C LEU A 34 -5.78 -1.73 10.24
N GLN A 35 -6.37 -2.38 9.23
CA GLN A 35 -7.67 -3.04 9.34
C GLN A 35 -7.68 -4.14 10.41
N GLN A 36 -6.61 -4.94 10.51
CA GLN A 36 -6.51 -5.98 11.53
C GLN A 36 -6.35 -5.44 12.95
N LYS A 37 -5.74 -4.25 13.10
CA LYS A 37 -5.58 -3.59 14.39
C LYS A 37 -6.79 -2.71 14.76
N PHE A 38 -7.65 -2.39 13.80
CA PHE A 38 -8.83 -1.59 14.02
C PHE A 38 -9.93 -2.43 14.69
N THR A 39 -10.24 -2.13 15.96
CA THR A 39 -11.38 -2.74 16.63
C THR A 39 -12.67 -2.06 16.20
N GLY A 40 -13.59 -2.82 15.61
CA GLY A 40 -14.84 -2.32 15.04
C GLY A 40 -14.81 -2.35 13.52
N THR A 41 -15.46 -1.38 12.87
CA THR A 41 -15.56 -1.31 11.41
C THR A 41 -14.81 -0.11 10.87
N LEU A 42 -13.76 -0.37 10.10
CA LEU A 42 -13.01 0.65 9.38
C LEU A 42 -13.83 1.16 8.18
N ASN A 43 -13.99 2.47 8.07
CA ASN A 43 -14.76 3.13 7.00
C ASN A 43 -13.85 3.60 5.85
N SER A 44 -12.76 4.28 6.20
CA SER A 44 -11.88 4.93 5.23
C SER A 44 -10.44 4.94 5.73
N VAL A 45 -9.50 4.94 4.79
CA VAL A 45 -8.07 5.08 5.07
C VAL A 45 -7.48 6.11 4.12
N ASP A 46 -6.93 7.18 4.67
CA ASP A 46 -6.11 8.14 3.94
C ASP A 46 -4.63 7.77 4.09
N ILE A 47 -3.89 7.77 2.99
CA ILE A 47 -2.47 7.38 2.97
C ILE A 47 -1.63 8.56 2.52
N TYR A 48 -0.64 8.92 3.34
CA TYR A 48 0.32 9.99 3.10
C TYR A 48 1.71 9.39 2.87
N LEU A 49 2.28 9.62 1.69
CA LEU A 49 3.60 9.14 1.31
C LEU A 49 4.64 10.24 1.46
N GLU A 50 5.71 9.92 2.18
CA GLU A 50 6.84 10.81 2.42
C GLU A 50 8.12 10.13 1.94
N LEU A 51 8.95 10.88 1.22
CA LEU A 51 10.28 10.48 0.77
C LEU A 51 11.25 11.58 1.18
N TRP A 52 12.33 11.23 1.87
CA TRP A 52 13.31 12.22 2.31
C TRP A 52 14.72 11.62 2.38
N GLU A 53 15.72 12.49 2.29
CA GLU A 53 17.14 12.17 2.50
C GLU A 53 17.51 12.57 3.93
N GLU A 54 18.15 11.67 4.67
CA GLU A 54 18.67 11.94 6.00
C GLU A 54 20.06 12.60 5.90
N GLY A 55 20.27 13.70 6.61
CA GLY A 55 21.51 14.47 6.57
C GLY A 55 21.48 15.63 5.57
N GLU A 56 22.66 16.04 5.11
CA GLU A 56 22.78 17.11 4.11
C GLU A 56 22.30 16.62 2.75
N LYS A 57 21.41 17.38 2.11
CA LYS A 57 20.91 17.04 0.78
C LYS A 57 22.04 17.05 -0.23
N THR A 58 22.35 15.90 -0.80
CA THR A 58 23.29 15.82 -1.91
C THR A 58 22.60 16.23 -3.23
N PRO A 59 23.31 16.75 -4.24
CA PRO A 59 22.76 16.96 -5.58
C PRO A 59 22.39 15.64 -6.28
N GLY A 60 21.52 15.67 -7.29
CA GLY A 60 21.15 14.48 -8.09
C GLY A 60 19.78 13.85 -7.76
N PRO A 61 19.35 12.84 -8.52
CA PRO A 61 18.00 12.27 -8.41
C PRO A 61 17.79 11.44 -7.14
N ALA A 62 16.56 11.42 -6.63
CA ALA A 62 16.20 10.68 -5.42
C ALA A 62 15.64 9.27 -5.69
N ILE A 63 15.21 9.00 -6.93
CA ILE A 63 14.56 7.75 -7.34
C ILE A 63 15.26 7.19 -8.58
N ASN A 64 15.24 5.86 -8.75
CA ASN A 64 15.87 5.15 -9.86
C ASN A 64 15.19 5.37 -11.23
N TYR A 65 15.94 5.06 -12.29
CA TYR A 65 15.47 5.07 -13.68
C TYR A 65 14.24 4.19 -13.93
N GLY A 66 14.13 3.04 -13.25
CA GLY A 66 12.98 2.14 -13.39
C GLY A 66 11.65 2.81 -13.01
N THR A 67 11.67 3.74 -12.06
CA THR A 67 10.48 4.51 -11.66
C THR A 67 10.18 5.63 -12.65
N TRP A 68 11.20 6.29 -13.21
CA TRP A 68 11.01 7.23 -14.32
C TRP A 68 10.34 6.54 -15.51
N GLU A 69 10.85 5.37 -15.90
CA GLU A 69 10.30 4.58 -17.01
C GLU A 69 8.85 4.21 -16.72
N SER A 70 8.58 3.72 -15.51
CA SER A 70 7.22 3.39 -15.07
C SER A 70 6.28 4.60 -15.16
N ALA A 71 6.72 5.79 -14.77
CA ALA A 71 5.93 7.01 -14.87
C ALA A 71 5.65 7.38 -16.34
N VAL A 72 6.64 7.26 -17.23
CA VAL A 72 6.46 7.50 -18.66
C VAL A 72 5.50 6.49 -19.29
N TYR A 73 5.63 5.20 -18.97
CA TYR A 73 4.69 4.18 -19.41
C TYR A 73 3.26 4.46 -18.91
N ILE A 74 3.09 4.89 -17.66
CA ILE A 74 1.78 5.28 -17.11
C ILE A 74 1.16 6.44 -17.91
N LEU A 75 1.94 7.48 -18.20
CA LEU A 75 1.47 8.62 -18.99
C LEU A 75 1.11 8.23 -20.42
N ALA A 76 1.94 7.39 -21.06
CA ALA A 76 1.69 6.89 -22.40
C ALA A 76 0.38 6.07 -22.50
N HIS A 77 0.04 5.31 -21.46
CA HIS A 77 -1.10 4.39 -21.45
C HIS A 77 -2.31 4.92 -20.67
N VAL A 78 -2.36 6.22 -20.32
CA VAL A 78 -3.38 6.76 -19.42
C VAL A 78 -4.82 6.55 -19.91
N LYS A 79 -5.05 6.58 -21.23
CA LYS A 79 -6.37 6.34 -21.84
C LYS A 79 -6.82 4.88 -21.72
N GLU A 80 -5.90 3.96 -21.93
CA GLU A 80 -6.14 2.52 -21.78
C GLU A 80 -6.38 2.18 -20.31
N LEU A 81 -5.56 2.71 -19.40
CA LEU A 81 -5.72 2.57 -17.96
C LEU A 81 -7.09 3.06 -17.49
N LYS A 82 -7.58 4.20 -18.00
CA LYS A 82 -8.93 4.70 -17.68
C LYS A 82 -10.03 3.71 -18.10
N THR A 83 -9.86 3.06 -19.25
CA THR A 83 -10.83 2.07 -19.75
C THR A 83 -10.82 0.80 -18.91
N LEU A 84 -9.63 0.27 -18.61
CA LEU A 84 -9.46 -0.91 -17.75
C LEU A 84 -9.97 -0.68 -16.33
N ARG A 85 -9.68 0.50 -15.75
CA ARG A 85 -10.18 0.87 -14.41
C ARG A 85 -11.70 0.89 -14.34
N ARG A 86 -12.40 1.34 -15.38
CA ARG A 86 -13.88 1.32 -15.43
C ARG A 86 -14.46 -0.09 -15.49
N GLN A 87 -13.75 -1.02 -16.13
CA GLN A 87 -14.18 -2.42 -16.19
C GLN A 87 -13.98 -3.14 -14.85
N LEU A 88 -12.89 -2.82 -14.14
CA LEU A 88 -12.57 -3.39 -12.84
C LEU A 88 -13.35 -2.75 -11.68
N PHE A 89 -13.57 -1.44 -11.76
CA PHE A 89 -14.21 -0.64 -10.71
C PHE A 89 -15.36 0.16 -11.32
N THR A 90 -16.56 -0.37 -11.16
CA THR A 90 -17.79 0.21 -11.71
C THR A 90 -18.27 1.43 -10.93
N THR A 91 -17.91 1.52 -9.64
CA THR A 91 -18.22 2.66 -8.78
C THR A 91 -17.11 3.70 -8.85
N PRO A 92 -17.40 4.96 -9.23
CA PRO A 92 -16.40 6.02 -9.25
C PRO A 92 -15.97 6.39 -7.83
N LEU A 93 -14.66 6.65 -7.65
CA LEU A 93 -14.14 7.20 -6.39
C LEU A 93 -14.73 8.59 -6.13
N PRO A 94 -14.98 8.95 -4.86
CA PRO A 94 -15.44 10.28 -4.50
C PRO A 94 -14.39 11.35 -4.86
N ASN A 95 -14.86 12.58 -5.10
CA ASN A 95 -13.95 13.70 -5.35
C ASN A 95 -13.30 14.15 -4.03
N PHE A 96 -12.03 13.83 -3.85
CA PHE A 96 -11.25 14.27 -2.71
C PHE A 96 -10.95 15.78 -2.77
N LYS A 97 -11.09 16.48 -1.64
CA LYS A 97 -10.74 17.89 -1.45
C LYS A 97 -9.93 18.02 -0.15
N PRO A 98 -8.86 18.84 -0.10
CA PRO A 98 -8.34 19.69 -1.18
C PRO A 98 -7.65 18.87 -2.29
N LYS A 99 -7.55 19.45 -3.50
CA LYS A 99 -6.75 18.83 -4.56
C LYS A 99 -5.28 18.99 -4.20
N LEU A 100 -4.53 17.88 -4.22
CA LEU A 100 -3.08 17.92 -4.09
C LEU A 100 -2.49 18.65 -5.30
N GLU A 101 -1.65 19.65 -5.03
CA GLU A 101 -0.86 20.31 -6.07
C GLU A 101 0.32 19.41 -6.44
N ALA A 102 0.40 19.04 -7.72
CA ALA A 102 1.51 18.24 -8.22
C ALA A 102 2.75 19.13 -8.37
N ASN A 103 3.66 19.06 -7.41
CA ASN A 103 4.98 19.67 -7.56
C ASN A 103 5.84 18.75 -8.44
N GLY A 104 6.13 19.19 -9.67
CA GLY A 104 7.00 18.45 -10.60
C GLY A 104 8.46 18.49 -10.15
N GLY A 105 9.16 17.34 -10.19
CA GLY A 105 10.62 17.30 -10.01
C GLY A 105 11.21 16.11 -9.24
N LEU A 106 10.71 14.88 -9.39
CA LEU A 106 11.28 13.69 -8.70
C LEU A 106 12.07 12.73 -9.59
N PHE A 107 12.07 12.92 -10.91
CA PHE A 107 12.54 11.91 -11.86
C PHE A 107 13.68 12.44 -12.74
N SER A 108 14.77 11.67 -12.83
CA SER A 108 15.89 11.90 -13.74
C SER A 108 16.24 10.61 -14.47
N HIS A 109 16.96 10.74 -15.59
CA HIS A 109 17.57 9.62 -16.29
C HIS A 109 18.87 9.13 -15.62
N GLU A 110 19.44 9.94 -14.71
CA GLU A 110 20.69 9.60 -14.01
C GLU A 110 20.43 8.68 -12.81
N HIS A 111 21.42 7.86 -12.46
CA HIS A 111 21.35 7.02 -11.27
C HIS A 111 21.76 7.82 -10.02
N PRO A 112 21.06 7.65 -8.87
CA PRO A 112 21.52 8.21 -7.60
C PRO A 112 22.86 7.61 -7.18
N SER A 113 23.68 8.39 -6.46
CA SER A 113 24.90 7.88 -5.82
C SER A 113 24.57 6.89 -4.71
N GLU A 114 25.48 5.95 -4.41
CA GLU A 114 25.29 4.97 -3.32
C GLU A 114 25.05 5.64 -1.97
N GLU A 115 25.80 6.70 -1.66
CA GLU A 115 25.63 7.50 -0.45
C GLU A 115 24.20 8.04 -0.32
N LYS A 116 23.65 8.57 -1.42
CA LYS A 116 22.29 9.09 -1.46
C LYS A 116 21.25 7.98 -1.33
N ILE A 117 21.47 6.84 -1.99
CA ILE A 117 20.59 5.67 -1.89
C ILE A 117 20.47 5.22 -0.42
N GLU A 118 21.60 5.14 0.28
CA GLU A 118 21.64 4.71 1.68
C GLU A 118 21.06 5.76 2.64
N ALA A 119 21.24 7.04 2.35
CA ALA A 119 20.64 8.14 3.12
C ALA A 119 19.13 8.31 2.89
N PHE A 120 18.54 7.65 1.88
CA PHE A 120 17.15 7.85 1.50
C PHE A 120 16.19 7.01 2.34
N TRP A 121 15.13 7.66 2.81
CA TRP A 121 14.07 7.08 3.61
C TRP A 121 12.71 7.24 2.93
N PHE A 122 11.81 6.34 3.27
CA PHE A 122 10.39 6.48 2.94
C PHE A 122 9.52 6.24 4.17
N SER A 123 8.33 6.81 4.12
CA SER A 123 7.25 6.38 5.01
C SER A 123 5.89 6.50 4.36
N ALA A 124 4.99 5.58 4.71
CA ALA A 124 3.57 5.64 4.42
C ALA A 124 2.84 5.78 5.76
N THR A 125 2.17 6.92 5.97
CA THR A 125 1.32 7.14 7.14
C THR A 125 -0.12 6.88 6.73
N LEU A 126 -0.77 5.92 7.37
CA LEU A 126 -2.13 5.48 7.09
C LEU A 126 -3.04 5.95 8.23
N TYR A 127 -3.95 6.87 7.93
CA TYR A 127 -4.93 7.38 8.87
C TYR A 127 -6.29 6.74 8.56
N GLY A 128 -6.73 5.85 9.44
CA GLY A 128 -8.00 5.15 9.33
C GLY A 128 -9.06 5.74 10.25
N GLU A 129 -10.27 5.94 9.72
CA GLU A 129 -11.45 6.32 10.50
C GLU A 129 -12.55 5.28 10.34
N GLY A 130 -13.34 5.09 11.39
CA GLY A 130 -14.39 4.09 11.42
C GLY A 130 -15.22 4.15 12.69
N TRP A 131 -15.96 3.07 12.92
CA TRP A 131 -16.83 2.92 14.07
C TRP A 131 -16.27 1.91 15.06
N LYS A 132 -16.41 2.18 16.35
CA LYS A 132 -16.03 1.24 17.42
C LYS A 132 -16.82 -0.06 17.38
N GLU A 133 -18.07 0.02 16.95
CA GLU A 133 -18.98 -1.11 16.86
C GLU A 133 -19.05 -1.65 15.43
N SER A 134 -19.04 -2.97 15.32
CA SER A 134 -19.37 -3.67 14.07
C SER A 134 -20.85 -4.02 14.05
N LEU A 135 -21.52 -3.72 12.94
CA LEU A 135 -22.90 -4.10 12.73
C LEU A 135 -23.01 -5.62 12.48
N LEU A 136 -24.15 -6.20 12.86
CA LEU A 136 -24.43 -7.61 12.64
C LEU A 136 -24.62 -7.92 11.15
N ASP A 137 -25.28 -7.02 10.42
CA ASP A 137 -25.37 -7.05 8.95
C ASP A 137 -24.45 -5.96 8.37
N ALA A 138 -23.52 -6.35 7.50
CA ALA A 138 -22.60 -5.42 6.84
C ALA A 138 -23.30 -4.46 5.87
N ASN A 139 -24.55 -4.74 5.49
CA ASN A 139 -25.35 -3.87 4.63
C ASN A 139 -26.15 -2.82 5.42
N ASP A 140 -26.21 -2.93 6.74
CA ASP A 140 -26.90 -1.95 7.56
C ASP A 140 -26.14 -0.61 7.55
N PRO A 141 -26.83 0.54 7.43
CA PRO A 141 -26.17 1.83 7.46
C PRO A 141 -25.82 2.23 8.89
N TYR A 142 -24.60 2.72 9.08
CA TYR A 142 -24.24 3.46 10.28
C TYR A 142 -25.03 4.77 10.34
N VAL A 143 -25.71 5.01 11.47
CA VAL A 143 -26.53 6.22 11.70
C VAL A 143 -25.81 7.31 12.50
N ILE A 144 -24.57 7.05 12.91
CA ILE A 144 -23.69 8.00 13.60
C ILE A 144 -22.46 8.30 12.74
N PRO A 145 -21.86 9.50 12.87
CA PRO A 145 -20.53 9.76 12.31
C PRO A 145 -19.48 8.79 12.90
N VAL A 146 -18.35 8.62 12.19
CA VAL A 146 -17.22 7.76 12.60
C VAL A 146 -16.67 8.19 13.96
N ASP A 147 -16.67 7.30 14.96
CA ASP A 147 -16.35 7.63 16.36
C ASP A 147 -14.98 7.11 16.83
N ARG A 148 -14.17 6.58 15.91
CA ARG A 148 -12.81 6.11 16.18
C ARG A 148 -11.86 6.42 15.02
N ALA A 149 -10.63 6.75 15.37
CA ALA A 149 -9.50 6.86 14.46
C ALA A 149 -8.29 6.06 14.93
N LEU A 150 -7.59 5.45 13.99
CA LEU A 150 -6.35 4.70 14.20
C LEU A 150 -5.35 5.15 13.15
N CYS A 151 -4.10 5.40 13.55
CA CYS A 151 -3.04 5.75 12.63
C CYS A 151 -1.93 4.71 12.68
N ALA A 152 -1.59 4.15 11.52
CA ALA A 152 -0.44 3.28 11.34
C ALA A 152 0.64 4.00 10.52
N LYS A 153 1.90 3.66 10.74
CA LYS A 153 3.02 4.13 9.93
C LYS A 153 3.85 2.95 9.47
N VAL A 154 4.17 2.94 8.19
CA VAL A 154 5.14 2.03 7.59
C VAL A 154 6.37 2.85 7.21
N LYS A 155 7.56 2.45 7.64
CA LYS A 155 8.80 3.20 7.43
C LYS A 155 9.94 2.27 7.02
N GLY A 156 10.80 2.74 6.13
CA GLY A 156 12.01 2.00 5.76
C GLY A 156 13.03 2.87 5.04
N ARG A 157 14.17 2.27 4.72
CA ARG A 157 15.28 2.92 3.99
C ARG A 157 15.41 2.38 2.58
N ASN A 158 16.05 3.13 1.71
CA ASN A 158 16.40 2.68 0.37
C ASN A 158 15.17 2.09 -0.38
N PRO A 159 14.11 2.91 -0.60
CA PRO A 159 12.83 2.44 -1.16
C PRO A 159 12.99 1.82 -2.55
N ALA A 160 13.88 2.37 -3.37
CA ALA A 160 14.01 2.02 -4.78
C ALA A 160 14.81 0.73 -5.04
N TYR A 161 15.65 0.30 -4.09
CA TYR A 161 16.52 -0.87 -4.25
C TYR A 161 16.44 -1.80 -3.05
N GLY A 162 17.03 -1.43 -1.92
CA GLY A 162 17.19 -2.28 -0.74
C GLY A 162 15.84 -2.80 -0.22
N SER A 163 14.94 -1.89 0.14
CA SER A 163 13.61 -2.29 0.63
C SER A 163 12.77 -2.97 -0.45
N THR A 164 12.93 -2.63 -1.73
CA THR A 164 12.21 -3.33 -2.81
C THR A 164 12.68 -4.77 -2.94
N CYS A 165 13.99 -5.03 -2.83
CA CYS A 165 14.54 -6.39 -2.81
C CYS A 165 14.04 -7.18 -1.59
N VAL A 166 14.05 -6.57 -0.40
CA VAL A 166 13.52 -7.19 0.83
C VAL A 166 12.05 -7.55 0.66
N CYS A 167 11.21 -6.63 0.20
CA CYS A 167 9.79 -6.87 -0.07
C CYS A 167 9.58 -8.03 -1.05
N LEU A 168 10.33 -8.06 -2.15
CA LEU A 168 10.21 -9.11 -3.18
C LEU A 168 10.62 -10.48 -2.63
N VAL A 169 11.78 -10.57 -1.97
CA VAL A 169 12.33 -11.82 -1.45
C VAL A 169 11.45 -12.38 -0.35
N LEU A 170 11.02 -11.56 0.62
CA LEU A 170 10.16 -12.00 1.71
C LEU A 170 8.76 -12.39 1.19
N SER A 171 8.22 -11.70 0.19
CA SER A 171 6.97 -12.11 -0.47
C SER A 171 7.10 -13.49 -1.11
N ALA A 172 8.23 -13.77 -1.77
CA ALA A 172 8.48 -15.07 -2.40
C ALA A 172 8.67 -16.19 -1.36
N ILE A 173 9.43 -15.92 -0.29
CA ILE A 173 9.60 -16.85 0.83
C ILE A 173 8.23 -17.18 1.44
N THR A 174 7.45 -16.15 1.80
CA THR A 174 6.12 -16.28 2.37
C THR A 174 5.19 -17.12 1.49
N LEU A 175 5.19 -16.87 0.18
CA LEU A 175 4.37 -17.65 -0.77
C LEU A 175 4.69 -19.15 -0.72
N ILE A 176 5.97 -19.51 -0.54
CA ILE A 176 6.45 -20.89 -0.51
C ILE A 176 6.24 -21.53 0.87
N THR A 177 6.51 -20.79 1.95
CA THR A 177 6.53 -21.33 3.31
C THR A 177 5.17 -21.28 4.01
N GLU A 178 4.27 -20.41 3.57
CA GLU A 178 2.96 -20.15 4.21
C GLU A 178 1.79 -20.30 3.24
N SER A 179 1.92 -21.21 2.27
CA SER A 179 0.90 -21.45 1.25
C SER A 179 -0.49 -21.80 1.80
N ASP A 180 -0.56 -22.34 3.02
CA ASP A 180 -1.78 -22.67 3.76
C ASP A 180 -2.55 -21.43 4.27
N LYS A 181 -1.87 -20.29 4.39
CA LYS A 181 -2.45 -19.01 4.81
C LYS A 181 -2.83 -18.10 3.64
N MET A 182 -2.49 -18.51 2.41
CA MET A 182 -2.85 -17.79 1.18
C MET A 182 -4.34 -17.98 0.83
N PRO A 183 -4.92 -17.10 -0.01
CA PRO A 183 -6.30 -17.27 -0.47
C PRO A 183 -6.50 -18.63 -1.19
N PRO A 184 -7.54 -19.41 -0.85
CA PRO A 184 -7.68 -20.76 -1.37
C PRO A 184 -7.79 -20.79 -2.90
N GLY A 185 -7.08 -21.75 -3.51
CA GLY A 185 -7.25 -22.09 -4.92
C GLY A 185 -6.46 -21.21 -5.90
N GLY A 186 -5.50 -20.40 -5.49
CA GLY A 186 -4.74 -19.55 -6.44
C GLY A 186 -5.54 -18.34 -6.93
N GLY A 187 -5.01 -17.61 -7.91
CA GLY A 187 -5.65 -16.43 -8.49
C GLY A 187 -4.73 -15.21 -8.61
N VAL A 188 -5.29 -14.13 -9.15
CA VAL A 188 -4.61 -12.81 -9.23
C VAL A 188 -5.06 -11.94 -8.06
N TYR A 189 -4.15 -11.55 -7.18
CA TYR A 189 -4.46 -10.81 -5.96
C TYR A 189 -3.52 -9.62 -5.72
N PRO A 190 -4.01 -8.55 -5.06
CA PRO A 190 -3.14 -7.52 -4.50
C PRO A 190 -2.42 -8.04 -3.23
N PRO A 191 -1.20 -7.57 -2.91
CA PRO A 191 -0.42 -8.08 -1.78
C PRO A 191 -1.15 -8.03 -0.43
N GLY A 192 -1.87 -6.94 -0.16
CA GLY A 192 -2.65 -6.71 1.05
C GLY A 192 -3.67 -7.80 1.30
N PHE A 193 -4.35 -8.29 0.24
CA PHE A 193 -5.28 -9.41 0.33
C PHE A 193 -4.56 -10.76 0.39
N ALA A 194 -3.55 -10.94 -0.45
CA ALA A 194 -2.84 -12.22 -0.57
C ALA A 194 -2.10 -12.61 0.70
N PHE A 195 -1.46 -11.64 1.35
CA PHE A 195 -0.58 -11.85 2.50
C PHE A 195 -1.20 -11.38 3.83
N ALA A 196 -2.47 -10.95 3.84
CA ALA A 196 -3.14 -10.47 5.07
C ALA A 196 -2.97 -11.42 6.26
N LYS A 197 -3.00 -12.74 6.02
CA LYS A 197 -3.01 -13.75 7.09
C LYS A 197 -1.65 -14.40 7.31
N THR A 198 -0.60 -13.96 6.63
CA THR A 198 0.74 -14.55 6.70
C THR A 198 1.63 -13.79 7.69
N SER A 199 2.85 -14.28 7.91
CA SER A 199 3.84 -13.60 8.75
C SER A 199 4.68 -12.54 8.01
N LEU A 200 4.24 -12.10 6.82
CA LEU A 200 5.03 -11.19 5.98
C LEU A 200 5.27 -9.84 6.66
N VAL A 201 4.30 -9.32 7.42
CA VAL A 201 4.46 -8.05 8.15
C VAL A 201 5.52 -8.19 9.25
N GLU A 202 5.52 -9.30 9.98
CA GLU A 202 6.53 -9.60 10.99
C GLU A 202 7.92 -9.74 10.37
N GLN A 203 8.04 -10.48 9.27
CA GLN A 203 9.31 -10.61 8.54
C GLN A 203 9.81 -9.26 8.02
N LEU A 204 8.93 -8.39 7.52
CA LEU A 204 9.29 -7.05 7.06
C LEU A 204 9.80 -6.17 8.23
N ASN A 205 9.13 -6.23 9.38
CA ASN A 205 9.57 -5.53 10.59
C ASN A 205 10.99 -5.93 11.00
N GLU A 206 11.30 -7.22 10.95
CA GLU A 206 12.63 -7.75 11.27
C GLU A 206 13.70 -7.35 10.23
N ASN A 207 13.29 -6.97 9.03
CA ASN A 207 14.18 -6.67 7.89
C ASN A 207 14.13 -5.18 7.46
N GLY A 208 13.79 -4.28 8.38
CA GLY A 208 13.96 -2.84 8.20
C GLY A 208 12.84 -2.11 7.46
N VAL A 209 11.70 -2.77 7.22
CA VAL A 209 10.44 -2.16 6.78
C VAL A 209 9.43 -2.28 7.92
N THR A 210 9.37 -1.27 8.77
CA THR A 210 8.67 -1.32 10.06
C THR A 210 7.23 -0.81 9.96
N PHE A 211 6.28 -1.59 10.47
CA PHE A 211 4.86 -1.31 10.63
C PHE A 211 4.57 -1.04 12.10
N GLU A 212 4.04 0.13 12.42
CA GLU A 212 3.73 0.54 13.78
C GLU A 212 2.37 1.25 13.88
N ILE A 213 1.70 1.13 15.03
CA ILE A 213 0.56 1.99 15.36
C ILE A 213 1.10 3.25 16.03
N VAL A 214 0.83 4.41 15.42
CA VAL A 214 1.28 5.72 15.90
C VAL A 214 0.34 6.26 16.97
N PHE A 215 -0.98 6.15 16.74
CA PHE A 215 -1.98 6.51 17.75
C PHE A 215 -3.31 5.81 17.50
N GLU A 216 -4.10 5.70 18.56
CA GLU A 216 -5.52 5.36 18.54
C GLU A 216 -6.27 6.44 19.33
N LYS A 217 -7.42 6.92 18.82
CA LYS A 217 -8.25 7.91 19.50
C LYS A 217 -9.73 7.70 19.23
N ASP A 218 -10.54 7.97 20.25
CA ASP A 218 -11.98 8.11 20.11
C ASP A 218 -12.31 9.51 19.58
N LEU A 219 -13.09 9.57 18.50
CA LEU A 219 -13.57 10.81 17.90
C LEU A 219 -14.86 11.22 18.61
N HIS A 220 -14.84 12.38 19.27
CA HIS A 220 -16.01 12.94 19.93
C HIS A 220 -16.61 14.02 19.03
N PHE A 221 -17.86 13.83 18.59
CA PHE A 221 -18.64 14.93 18.03
C PHE A 221 -19.39 15.61 19.16
N PRO A 222 -19.25 16.93 19.33
CA PRO A 222 -20.11 17.66 20.24
C PRO A 222 -21.57 17.44 19.78
N LYS A 223 -22.42 16.97 20.70
CA LYS A 223 -23.87 16.99 20.48
C LYS A 223 -24.27 18.47 20.38
N HIS A 224 -24.69 18.89 19.20
CA HIS A 224 -25.34 20.20 19.00
C HIS A 224 -26.70 20.22 19.71
#